data_AF-A0A0B1SQQ5-F1
#
_entry.id   AF-A0A0B1SQQ5-F1
#
_cell.length_a   1.000
_cell.length_b   1.000
_cell.length_c   1.000
_cell.angle_alpha   90.00
_cell.angle_beta   90.00
_cell.angle_gamma   90.00
#
_symmetry.space_group_name_H-M   'P 1'
#
loop_
_entity.id
_entity.type
_entity.pdbx_description
1 polymer ?
#
loop_
_entity_poly.entity_id
_entity_poly.type
_entity_poly.pdbx_seq_one_letter_code
_entity_poly.pdbx_strand_id
1 'polypeptide(L)'
;MPYEGYTPYGARSREEIASFNEFFSENRDPIMVFAFVVAKDGGSMARIEHMREAVRQLDYAGTNVTHRGRSFYSLCTDFCQINEPIRQFYVSFPEISAQRH
;
A
#
# COMPACT_ATOMS: atom_id res chain seq x y z
N MET A 1 -2.25 -14.28 18.09
CA MET A 1 -2.68 -13.44 16.96
C MET A 1 -3.91 -12.61 17.35
N PRO A 2 -4.12 -11.38 16.85
CA PRO A 2 -5.20 -10.49 17.29
C PRO A 2 -6.63 -11.07 17.17
N TYR A 3 -6.85 -11.98 16.22
CA TYR A 3 -8.15 -12.60 15.96
C TYR A 3 -8.51 -13.74 16.93
N GLU A 4 -7.57 -14.25 17.73
CA GLU A 4 -7.86 -15.34 18.67
C GLU A 4 -8.88 -14.92 19.76
N GLY A 5 -8.96 -13.62 20.06
CA GLY A 5 -9.90 -13.05 21.04
C GLY A 5 -11.28 -12.67 20.49
N TYR A 6 -11.47 -12.66 19.16
CA TYR A 6 -12.72 -12.21 18.52
C TYR A 6 -13.36 -13.28 17.62
N THR A 7 -12.64 -14.36 17.30
CA THR A 7 -13.12 -15.47 16.47
C THR A 7 -13.37 -16.71 17.33
N PRO A 8 -14.60 -17.28 17.35
CA PRO A 8 -14.89 -18.51 18.12
C PRO A 8 -13.96 -19.67 17.76
N TYR A 9 -13.69 -20.56 18.72
CA TYR A 9 -12.77 -21.70 18.53
C TYR A 9 -13.19 -22.67 17.41
N GLY A 10 -14.50 -22.87 17.20
CA GLY A 10 -15.04 -23.74 16.14
C GLY A 10 -15.42 -23.02 14.85
N ALA A 11 -14.95 -21.79 14.64
CA ALA A 11 -15.26 -21.05 13.42
C ALA A 11 -14.49 -21.62 12.23
N ARG A 12 -15.19 -21.86 11.11
CA ARG A 12 -14.61 -22.35 9.85
C ARG A 12 -13.42 -21.51 9.35
N SER A 13 -13.45 -20.20 9.60
CA SER A 13 -12.34 -19.29 9.23
C SER A 13 -11.00 -19.66 9.88
N ARG A 14 -11.00 -20.34 11.04
CA ARG A 14 -9.77 -20.84 11.67
C ARG A 14 -9.16 -22.02 10.91
N GLU A 15 -9.98 -22.90 10.35
CA GLU A 15 -9.51 -23.99 9.50
C GLU A 15 -8.99 -23.44 8.16
N GLU A 16 -9.73 -22.51 7.56
CA GLU A 16 -9.34 -21.86 6.30
C GLU A 16 -7.99 -21.14 6.42
N ILE A 17 -7.77 -20.36 7.50
CA ILE A 17 -6.48 -19.66 7.69
C ILE A 17 -5.33 -20.63 8.01
N ALA A 18 -5.60 -21.73 8.71
CA ALA A 18 -4.57 -22.75 8.98
C ALA A 18 -4.12 -23.44 7.68
N SER A 19 -5.07 -23.85 6.82
CA SER A 19 -4.75 -24.41 5.51
C SER A 19 -4.04 -23.41 4.59
N PHE A 20 -4.43 -22.14 4.63
CA PHE A 20 -3.75 -21.07 3.89
C PHE A 20 -2.29 -20.91 4.36
N ASN A 21 -2.07 -20.79 5.67
CA ASN A 21 -0.74 -20.62 6.25
C ASN A 21 0.17 -21.82 5.97
N GLU A 22 -0.36 -23.04 6.01
CA GLU A 22 0.37 -24.26 5.65
C GLU A 22 0.81 -24.24 4.17
N PHE A 23 -0.12 -23.91 3.27
CA PHE A 23 0.15 -23.89 1.83
C PHE A 23 1.17 -22.80 1.44
N PHE A 24 1.04 -21.59 1.98
CA PHE A 24 1.90 -20.46 1.64
C PHE A 24 3.15 -20.34 2.53
N SER A 25 3.33 -21.25 3.50
CA SER A 25 4.39 -21.15 4.53
C SER A 25 4.38 -19.81 5.29
N GLU A 26 3.21 -19.16 5.35
CA GLU A 26 2.99 -17.90 6.02
C GLU A 26 2.66 -18.15 7.50
N ASN A 27 3.67 -18.05 8.36
CA ASN A 27 3.49 -18.22 9.80
C ASN A 27 3.23 -16.89 10.53
N ARG A 28 2.97 -15.81 9.80
CA ARG A 28 2.84 -14.46 10.36
C ARG A 28 1.73 -13.69 9.66
N ASP A 29 0.99 -12.92 10.45
CA ASP A 29 0.03 -11.97 9.90
C ASP A 29 0.75 -10.93 9.03
N PRO A 30 0.23 -10.62 7.83
CA PRO A 30 0.77 -9.55 7.01
C PRO A 30 0.62 -8.21 7.73
N ILE A 31 1.69 -7.43 7.79
CA ILE A 31 1.66 -6.07 8.33
C ILE A 31 1.29 -5.11 7.22
N MET A 32 0.11 -4.51 7.31
CA MET A 32 -0.32 -3.45 6.40
C MET A 32 -0.26 -2.07 7.06
N VAL A 33 0.28 -1.09 6.33
CA VAL A 33 0.34 0.31 6.76
C VAL A 33 -0.41 1.16 5.76
N PHE A 34 -1.37 1.95 6.26
CA PHE A 34 -2.17 2.86 5.44
C PHE A 34 -1.76 4.31 5.71
N ALA A 35 -1.53 5.06 4.64
CA ALA A 35 -1.36 6.50 4.68
C ALA A 35 -2.45 7.15 3.81
N PHE A 36 -3.30 7.97 4.42
CA PHE A 36 -4.35 8.70 3.72
C PHE A 36 -3.88 10.14 3.48
N VAL A 37 -3.97 10.59 2.22
CA VAL A 37 -3.62 11.95 1.83
C VAL A 37 -4.88 12.70 1.42
N VAL A 38 -5.07 13.89 1.97
CA VAL A 38 -6.24 14.75 1.72
C VAL A 38 -5.79 16.14 1.30
N ALA A 39 -6.57 16.80 0.45
CA ALA A 39 -6.27 18.16 0.02
C ALA A 39 -6.52 19.13 1.19
N LYS A 40 -5.54 19.99 1.48
CA LYS A 40 -5.59 20.93 2.61
C LYS A 40 -6.74 21.94 2.51
N ASP A 41 -7.19 22.22 1.28
CA ASP A 41 -8.29 23.12 0.98
C ASP A 41 -9.66 22.41 1.00
N GLY A 42 -9.72 21.14 1.38
CA GLY A 42 -10.94 20.33 1.40
C GLY A 42 -11.49 19.98 0.01
N GLY A 43 -10.78 20.35 -1.06
CA GLY A 43 -11.16 20.05 -2.43
C GLY A 43 -10.73 18.65 -2.88
N SER A 44 -10.89 18.39 -4.18
CA SER A 44 -10.50 17.10 -4.77
C SER A 44 -8.97 16.91 -4.79
N MET A 45 -8.50 15.69 -4.55
CA MET A 45 -7.10 15.30 -4.79
C MET A 45 -6.77 15.12 -6.28
N ALA A 46 -7.77 15.00 -7.16
CA ALA A 46 -7.60 14.76 -8.59
C ALA A 46 -7.15 16.01 -9.39
N ARG A 47 -6.33 16.86 -8.78
CA ARG A 47 -5.69 18.02 -9.40
C ARG A 47 -4.21 17.71 -9.59
N ILE A 48 -3.64 18.14 -10.71
CA ILE A 48 -2.28 17.78 -11.09
C ILE A 48 -1.22 18.10 -10.02
N GLU A 49 -1.32 19.25 -9.37
CA GLU A 49 -0.37 19.67 -8.32
C GLU A 49 -0.44 18.77 -7.08
N HIS A 50 -1.65 18.34 -6.71
CA HIS A 50 -1.85 17.44 -5.57
C HIS A 50 -1.42 16.01 -5.90
N MET A 51 -1.69 15.55 -7.12
CA MET A 51 -1.22 14.23 -7.58
C MET A 51 0.30 14.18 -7.72
N ARG A 52 0.94 15.26 -8.19
CA ARG A 52 2.40 15.39 -8.22
C ARG A 52 2.98 15.25 -6.82
N GLU A 53 2.40 15.95 -5.84
CA GLU A 53 2.84 15.87 -4.45
C GLU A 53 2.57 14.47 -3.86
N ALA A 54 1.42 13.86 -4.14
CA ALA A 54 1.10 12.52 -3.68
C ALA A 54 2.11 11.48 -4.21
N VAL A 55 2.49 11.56 -5.48
CA VAL A 55 3.54 10.70 -6.05
C VAL A 55 4.90 10.96 -5.39
N ARG A 56 5.26 12.23 -5.14
CA ARG A 56 6.50 12.57 -4.42
C ARG A 56 6.55 11.99 -3.02
N GLN A 57 5.43 12.05 -2.28
CA GLN A 57 5.33 11.46 -0.95
C GLN A 57 5.36 9.93 -0.99
N LEU A 58 4.75 9.32 -2.00
CA LEU A 58 4.82 7.88 -2.24
C LEU A 58 6.27 7.43 -2.47
N ASP A 59 7.03 8.15 -3.30
CA ASP A 59 8.46 7.90 -3.55
C ASP A 59 9.29 8.01 -2.27
N TYR A 60 9.07 9.09 -1.51
CA TYR A 60 9.77 9.31 -0.25
C TYR A 60 9.45 8.22 0.78
N ALA A 61 8.18 7.85 0.95
CA ALA A 61 7.78 6.79 1.86
C ALA A 61 8.34 5.43 1.43
N GLY A 62 8.39 5.16 0.13
CA GLY A 62 8.91 3.91 -0.41
C GLY A 62 10.43 3.76 -0.24
N THR A 63 11.17 4.85 -0.38
CA THR A 63 12.64 4.81 -0.48
C THR A 63 13.38 5.37 0.74
N ASN A 64 12.90 6.47 1.33
CA ASN A 64 13.61 7.19 2.39
C ASN A 64 13.15 6.80 3.80
N VAL A 65 11.89 6.40 3.97
CA VAL A 65 11.41 5.89 5.27
C VAL A 65 11.95 4.48 5.45
N THR A 66 12.79 4.30 6.48
CA THR A 66 13.46 3.03 6.74
C THR A 66 13.15 2.48 8.13
N HIS A 67 13.09 1.15 8.23
CA HIS A 67 13.09 0.43 9.49
C HIS A 67 14.36 -0.42 9.55
N ARG A 68 15.20 -0.18 10.58
CA ARG A 68 16.51 -0.85 10.74
C ARG A 68 17.38 -0.75 9.47
N GLY A 69 17.38 0.42 8.83
CA GLY A 69 18.16 0.68 7.62
C GLY A 69 17.61 0.04 6.34
N ARG A 70 16.44 -0.59 6.38
CA ARG A 70 15.76 -1.17 5.20
C ARG A 70 14.54 -0.32 4.83
N SER A 71 14.43 0.05 3.57
CA SER A 71 13.28 0.78 3.03
C SER A 71 12.08 -0.14 2.81
N PHE A 72 10.92 0.41 2.47
CA PHE A 72 9.75 -0.38 2.10
C PHE A 72 10.07 -1.36 0.98
N TYR A 73 10.76 -0.91 -0.08
CA TYR A 73 11.08 -1.77 -1.23
C TYR A 73 12.07 -2.90 -0.93
N SER A 74 12.80 -2.86 0.19
CA SER A 74 13.66 -3.97 0.62
C SER A 74 13.05 -4.87 1.70
N LEU A 75 11.98 -4.41 2.35
CA LEU A 75 11.22 -5.18 3.33
C LEU A 75 10.02 -5.90 2.72
N CYS A 76 9.45 -5.31 1.67
CA CYS A 76 8.25 -5.82 1.03
C CYS A 76 8.53 -7.13 0.29
N THR A 77 7.68 -8.13 0.54
CA THR A 77 7.69 -9.43 -0.15
C THR A 77 6.59 -9.50 -1.20
N ASP A 78 5.40 -8.99 -0.85
CA ASP A 78 4.19 -9.14 -1.65
C ASP A 78 3.53 -7.80 -1.91
N PHE A 79 2.95 -7.65 -3.10
CA PHE A 79 2.22 -6.43 -3.51
C PHE A 79 3.02 -5.12 -3.39
N CYS A 80 4.34 -5.14 -3.62
CA CYS A 80 5.19 -3.96 -3.50
C CYS A 80 4.84 -2.82 -4.48
N GLN A 81 4.07 -3.16 -5.52
CA GLN A 81 3.56 -2.24 -6.54
C GLN A 81 2.08 -1.90 -6.35
N ILE A 82 1.49 -2.15 -5.17
CA ILE A 82 0.07 -1.90 -4.90
C ILE A 82 -0.35 -0.44 -5.17
N ASN A 83 0.60 0.50 -5.05
CA ASN A 83 0.40 1.92 -5.25
C ASN A 83 0.63 2.39 -6.71
N GLU A 84 0.99 1.51 -7.63
CA GLU A 84 1.17 1.85 -9.06
C GLU A 84 -0.04 2.55 -9.69
N PRO A 85 -1.31 2.21 -9.39
CA PRO A 85 -2.46 2.93 -9.94
C PRO A 85 -2.44 4.44 -9.65
N ILE A 86 -1.85 4.88 -8.52
CA ILE A 86 -1.70 6.31 -8.19
C ILE A 86 -0.76 6.98 -9.20
N ARG A 87 0.34 6.32 -9.55
CA ARG A 87 1.29 6.81 -10.56
C ARG A 87 0.66 6.82 -11.94
N GLN A 88 -0.04 5.76 -12.32
CA GLN A 88 -0.74 5.67 -13.60
C GLN A 88 -1.75 6.81 -13.75
N PHE A 89 -2.53 7.09 -12.70
CA PHE A 89 -3.45 8.22 -12.70
C PHE A 89 -2.74 9.57 -12.89
N TYR A 90 -1.60 9.79 -12.22
CA TYR A 90 -0.81 11.02 -12.37
C TYR A 90 -0.25 11.18 -13.79
N VAL A 91 0.29 10.13 -14.41
CA VAL A 91 0.86 10.24 -15.77
C VAL A 91 -0.17 10.34 -16.88
N SER A 92 -1.43 9.99 -16.59
CA SER A 92 -2.55 10.14 -17.53
C SER A 92 -3.10 11.57 -17.60
N PHE A 93 -2.60 12.52 -16.80
CA PHE A 93 -3.00 13.92 -16.92
C PHE A 93 -2.60 14.49 -18.29
N PRO A 94 -3.49 15.19 -19.01
CA PRO A 94 -3.22 15.74 -20.34
C PRO A 94 -1.95 16.58 -20.41
N GLU A 95 -1.69 17.36 -19.36
CA GLU A 95 -0.53 18.24 -19.24
C GLU A 95 0.81 17.47 -19.23
N ILE A 96 0.80 16.22 -18.74
CA ILE A 96 1.97 15.34 -18.67
C ILE A 96 2.03 14.40 -19.87
N SER A 97 0.89 13.90 -20.32
CA SER A 97 0.83 12.98 -21.46
C SER A 97 1.19 13.68 -22.78
N ALA A 98 0.86 14.97 -22.92
CA ALA A 98 1.16 15.75 -24.13
C ALA A 98 2.67 16.07 -24.31
N GLN A 99 3.48 16.00 -23.24
CA GLN A 99 4.93 16.21 -23.29
C GLN A 99 5.72 14.94 -23.69
N ARG A 100 5.01 13.82 -23.92
CA ARG A 100 5.61 12.52 -24.23
C ARG A 100 5.62 12.19 -25.74
N HIS A 101 5.38 13.20 -26.59
CA HIS A 101 5.45 13.13 -28.05
C HIS A 101 6.35 14.25 -28.60
#